data_AF-A0A124GRC5-F1
#
_entry.id   AF-A0A124GRC5-F1
#
_cell.length_a   1.000
_cell.length_b   1.000
_cell.length_c   1.000
_cell.angle_alpha   90.00
_cell.angle_beta   90.00
_cell.angle_gamma   90.00
#
_symmetry.space_group_name_H-M   'P 1'
#
loop_
_entity.id
_entity.type
_entity.pdbx_description
1 polymer ?
#
loop_
_entity_poly.entity_id
_entity_poly.type
_entity_poly.pdbx_seq_one_letter_code
_entity_poly.pdbx_strand_id
1 'polypeptide(L)'
;MSMVSRVPFQLSGRYAERNRWEVLNGPGDSRVTGSEIIHDENLVDQWGDKVILITGVSSGIGVETVRVLVSTGATIFGTARNLDKAKEALGELFDTGRVKLLFMDQTELSSVRACAEEFLKESSKLNVVINNAAVSLSNFLVSIT
;
A
#
# COMPACT_ATOMS: atom_id res chain seq x y z
N MET A 1 0.85 29.39 14.51
CA MET A 1 -0.44 28.89 13.99
C MET A 1 -0.62 27.49 14.53
N SER A 2 -1.51 27.30 15.51
CA SER A 2 -1.72 26.01 16.17
C SER A 2 -2.56 25.12 15.26
N MET A 3 -1.95 24.07 14.69
CA MET A 3 -2.68 23.00 13.97
C MET A 3 -3.30 22.00 14.97
N VAL A 4 -4.03 22.51 15.96
CA VAL A 4 -4.77 21.66 16.90
C VAL A 4 -6.25 21.79 16.56
N SER A 5 -6.83 20.72 16.03
CA SER A 5 -8.27 20.62 15.84
C SER A 5 -8.95 20.78 17.20
N ARG A 6 -9.87 21.76 17.32
CA ARG A 6 -10.68 21.97 18.54
C ARG A 6 -11.83 20.96 18.66
N VAL A 7 -12.07 20.17 17.62
CA VAL A 7 -13.01 19.06 17.62
C VAL A 7 -12.19 17.77 17.64
N PRO A 8 -12.32 16.93 18.68
CA PRO A 8 -11.70 15.61 18.68
C PRO A 8 -12.13 14.85 17.43
N PHE A 9 -11.16 14.26 16.73
CA PHE A 9 -11.49 13.39 15.59
C PHE A 9 -12.32 12.22 16.10
N GLN A 10 -13.58 12.14 15.66
CA GLN A 10 -14.46 11.03 15.97
C GLN A 10 -14.39 10.01 14.84
N LEU A 11 -13.74 8.87 15.11
CA LEU A 11 -13.90 7.70 14.27
C LEU A 11 -15.37 7.25 14.32
N SER A 12 -15.96 6.96 13.16
CA SER A 12 -17.31 6.38 13.06
C SER A 12 -17.27 5.12 12.18
N GLY A 13 -18.28 4.25 12.32
CA GLY A 13 -18.38 3.00 11.57
C GLY A 13 -17.99 1.75 12.37
N ARG A 14 -18.02 0.59 11.68
CA ARG A 14 -17.85 -0.76 12.26
C ARG A 14 -16.64 -0.90 13.18
N TYR A 15 -15.55 -0.21 12.85
CA TYR A 15 -14.26 -0.34 13.55
C TYR A 15 -13.92 0.83 14.46
N ALA A 16 -14.82 1.81 14.61
CA ALA A 16 -14.55 3.02 15.37
C ALA A 16 -14.21 2.71 16.83
N GLU A 17 -15.01 1.85 17.47
CA GLU A 17 -14.80 1.49 18.86
C GLU A 17 -13.47 0.73 19.04
N ARG A 18 -13.18 -0.21 18.14
CA ARG A 18 -12.00 -1.08 18.15
C ARG A 18 -10.68 -0.33 17.88
N ASN A 19 -10.72 0.78 17.15
CA ASN A 19 -9.54 1.59 16.81
C ASN A 19 -9.40 2.86 17.67
N ARG A 20 -10.15 2.97 18.78
CA ARG A 20 -9.98 4.07 19.74
C ARG A 20 -8.55 4.13 20.26
N TRP A 21 -8.00 5.34 20.35
CA TRP A 21 -6.63 5.55 20.85
C TRP A 21 -6.50 5.24 22.34
N GLU A 22 -7.63 5.15 23.06
CA GLU A 22 -7.71 4.73 24.45
C GLU A 22 -7.56 3.20 24.62
N VAL A 23 -7.68 2.43 23.54
CA VAL A 23 -7.66 0.96 23.54
C VAL A 23 -6.39 0.47 22.82
N LEU A 24 -5.23 0.63 23.47
CA LEU A 24 -3.93 0.23 22.93
C LEU A 24 -3.32 -0.90 23.74
N ASN A 25 -3.26 -2.10 23.15
CA ASN A 25 -2.68 -3.28 23.80
C ASN A 25 -1.28 -3.65 23.26
N GLY A 26 -0.66 -2.78 22.45
CA GLY A 26 0.67 -3.01 21.88
C GLY A 26 0.67 -3.97 20.67
N PRO A 27 1.80 -4.60 20.32
CA PRO A 27 1.85 -5.58 19.23
C PRO A 27 0.87 -6.75 19.47
N GLY A 28 0.08 -7.13 18.46
CA GLY A 28 -0.99 -8.13 18.61
C GLY A 28 -2.30 -7.57 19.17
N ASP A 29 -2.39 -6.26 19.34
CA ASP A 29 -3.61 -5.52 19.61
C ASP A 29 -4.71 -5.85 18.60
N SER A 30 -5.93 -5.84 19.11
CA SER A 30 -7.20 -5.81 18.40
C SER A 30 -7.34 -4.79 17.26
N ARG A 31 -6.33 -4.14 16.68
CA ARG A 31 -6.60 -3.32 15.49
C ARG A 31 -6.95 -4.20 14.31
N VAL A 32 -7.84 -3.67 13.47
CA VAL A 32 -8.37 -4.40 12.33
C VAL A 32 -7.29 -4.47 11.26
N THR A 33 -7.01 -5.67 10.79
CA THR A 33 -6.09 -5.95 9.70
C THR A 33 -6.76 -5.73 8.35
N GLY A 34 -5.96 -5.49 7.30
CA GLY A 34 -6.50 -5.38 5.94
C GLY A 34 -7.29 -6.63 5.53
N SER A 35 -6.81 -7.83 5.90
CA SER A 35 -7.49 -9.09 5.62
C SER A 35 -8.86 -9.18 6.30
N GLU A 36 -8.97 -8.80 7.59
CA GLU A 36 -10.27 -8.74 8.28
C GLU A 36 -11.23 -7.80 7.56
N ILE A 37 -10.78 -6.63 7.09
CA ILE A 37 -11.63 -5.69 6.33
C ILE A 37 -12.12 -6.35 5.04
N ILE A 38 -11.25 -7.00 4.28
CA ILE A 38 -11.65 -7.68 3.04
C ILE A 38 -12.70 -8.77 3.31
N HIS A 39 -12.55 -9.53 4.40
CA HIS A 39 -13.54 -10.54 4.78
C HIS A 39 -14.85 -9.93 5.25
N ASP A 40 -14.81 -8.98 6.18
CA ASP A 40 -16.01 -8.36 6.77
C ASP A 40 -16.85 -7.58 5.73
N GLU A 41 -16.21 -7.09 4.67
CA GLU A 41 -16.87 -6.42 3.53
C GLU A 41 -17.23 -7.39 2.38
N ASN A 42 -16.99 -8.70 2.55
CA ASN A 42 -17.23 -9.75 1.55
C ASN A 42 -16.53 -9.47 0.20
N LEU A 43 -15.28 -8.99 0.23
CA LEU A 43 -14.55 -8.54 -0.95
C LEU A 43 -13.60 -9.59 -1.56
N VAL A 44 -13.50 -10.78 -0.97
CA VAL A 44 -12.70 -11.89 -1.52
C VAL A 44 -13.19 -12.24 -2.93
N ASP A 45 -12.27 -12.25 -3.90
CA ASP A 45 -12.51 -12.48 -5.33
C ASP A 45 -13.55 -11.55 -6.01
N GLN A 46 -13.97 -10.45 -5.36
CA GLN A 46 -15.01 -9.57 -5.92
C GLN A 46 -14.48 -8.51 -6.89
N TRP A 47 -13.16 -8.31 -6.93
CA TRP A 47 -12.51 -7.26 -7.72
C TRP A 47 -11.76 -7.82 -8.93
N GLY A 48 -12.20 -8.96 -9.47
CA GLY A 48 -11.58 -9.63 -10.62
C GLY A 48 -11.34 -8.76 -11.86
N ASP A 49 -12.12 -7.69 -12.03
CA ASP A 49 -12.02 -6.73 -13.14
C ASP A 49 -11.24 -5.45 -12.78
N LYS A 50 -10.79 -5.29 -11.53
CA LYS A 50 -10.15 -4.06 -11.05
C LYS A 50 -8.65 -4.11 -11.24
N VAL A 51 -8.08 -2.96 -11.59
CA VAL A 51 -6.64 -2.75 -11.75
C VAL A 51 -6.16 -1.72 -10.75
N ILE A 52 -5.16 -2.08 -9.96
CA ILE A 52 -4.62 -1.25 -8.88
C ILE A 52 -3.13 -1.03 -9.11
N LEU A 53 -2.68 0.22 -9.02
CA LEU A 53 -1.26 0.56 -9.02
C LEU A 53 -0.80 0.92 -7.61
N ILE A 54 0.23 0.24 -7.11
CA ILE A 54 0.77 0.45 -5.76
C ILE A 54 2.23 0.86 -5.88
N THR A 55 2.59 1.99 -5.31
CA THR A 55 3.98 2.45 -5.32
C THR A 55 4.77 1.88 -4.14
N GLY A 56 6.01 1.44 -4.36
CA GLY A 56 6.91 1.01 -3.29
C GLY A 56 6.57 -0.35 -2.69
N VAL A 57 6.54 -1.39 -3.52
CA VAL A 57 6.19 -2.76 -3.08
C VAL A 57 7.39 -3.64 -2.72
N SER A 58 8.58 -3.05 -2.53
CA SER A 58 9.81 -3.80 -2.24
C SER A 58 10.07 -4.09 -0.76
N SER A 59 9.23 -3.58 0.14
CA SER A 59 9.35 -3.77 1.60
C SER A 59 8.16 -3.17 2.35
N GLY A 60 8.00 -3.55 3.62
CA GLY A 60 7.09 -2.88 4.55
C GLY A 60 5.62 -2.97 4.16
N ILE A 61 4.87 -1.88 4.41
CA ILE A 61 3.41 -1.82 4.22
C ILE A 61 3.00 -2.10 2.77
N GLY A 62 3.81 -1.71 1.79
CA GLY A 62 3.51 -1.96 0.37
C GLY A 62 3.36 -3.44 0.03
N VAL A 63 4.20 -4.30 0.62
CA VAL A 63 4.14 -5.77 0.43
C VAL A 63 2.85 -6.32 1.01
N GLU A 64 2.49 -5.89 2.22
CA GLU A 64 1.27 -6.36 2.88
C GLU A 64 0.01 -5.83 2.20
N THR A 65 0.07 -4.60 1.66
CA THR A 65 -1.01 -4.04 0.84
C THR A 65 -1.23 -4.89 -0.40
N VAL A 66 -0.17 -5.35 -1.08
CA VAL A 66 -0.29 -6.30 -2.20
C VAL A 66 -0.92 -7.61 -1.73
N ARG A 67 -0.45 -8.18 -0.61
CA ARG A 67 -0.97 -9.44 -0.05
C ARG A 67 -2.48 -9.39 0.16
N VAL A 68 -2.96 -8.34 0.81
CA VAL A 68 -4.39 -8.14 1.09
C VAL A 68 -5.17 -7.94 -0.21
N LEU A 69 -4.71 -7.05 -1.09
CA LEU A 69 -5.48 -6.69 -2.29
C LEU A 69 -5.49 -7.78 -3.36
N VAL A 70 -4.48 -8.65 -3.44
CA VAL A 70 -4.51 -9.78 -4.37
C VAL A 70 -5.65 -10.76 -4.01
N SER A 71 -5.99 -10.89 -2.73
CA SER A 71 -7.09 -11.76 -2.27
C SER A 71 -8.48 -11.29 -2.74
N THR A 72 -8.59 -10.03 -3.17
CA THR A 72 -9.83 -9.52 -3.79
C THR A 72 -9.98 -9.97 -5.24
N GLY A 73 -8.98 -10.64 -5.82
CA GLY A 73 -8.93 -11.00 -7.23
C GLY A 73 -8.50 -9.86 -8.15
N ALA A 74 -8.16 -8.68 -7.61
CA ALA A 74 -7.68 -7.55 -8.41
C ALA A 74 -6.34 -7.85 -9.08
N THR A 75 -6.12 -7.21 -10.24
CA THR A 75 -4.81 -7.18 -10.89
C THR A 75 -4.00 -6.02 -10.33
N ILE A 76 -2.78 -6.32 -9.85
CA ILE A 76 -1.92 -5.38 -9.14
C ILE A 76 -0.69 -5.06 -9.99
N PHE A 77 -0.45 -3.77 -10.22
CA PHE A 77 0.81 -3.24 -10.73
C PHE A 77 1.59 -2.63 -9.57
N GLY A 78 2.61 -3.34 -9.09
CA GLY A 78 3.51 -2.86 -8.06
C GLY A 78 4.70 -2.12 -8.65
N THR A 79 5.09 -0.99 -8.08
CA THR A 79 6.31 -0.28 -8.51
C THR A 79 7.44 -0.38 -7.50
N ALA A 80 8.67 -0.45 -7.99
CA ALA A 80 9.88 -0.39 -7.19
C ALA A 80 11.08 0.11 -7.99
N ARG A 81 12.10 0.61 -7.28
CA ARG A 81 13.42 0.95 -7.87
C ARG A 81 14.30 -0.28 -8.08
N ASN A 82 14.14 -1.30 -7.23
CA ASN A 82 14.81 -2.59 -7.36
C ASN A 82 13.73 -3.66 -7.53
N LEU A 83 13.57 -4.13 -8.77
CA LEU A 83 12.53 -5.11 -9.13
C LEU A 83 12.84 -6.49 -8.57
N ASP A 84 14.11 -6.88 -8.49
CA ASP A 84 14.50 -8.17 -7.92
C ASP A 84 14.16 -8.24 -6.43
N LYS A 85 14.45 -7.17 -5.68
CA LYS A 85 14.05 -7.04 -4.27
C LYS A 85 12.54 -7.06 -4.12
N ALA A 86 11.80 -6.41 -5.02
CA ALA A 86 10.34 -6.45 -4.99
C ALA A 86 9.79 -7.86 -5.26
N LYS A 87 10.37 -8.57 -6.23
CA LYS A 87 10.00 -9.95 -6.52
C LYS A 87 10.29 -10.86 -5.32
N GLU A 88 11.45 -10.74 -4.70
CA GLU A 88 11.80 -11.47 -3.47
C GLU A 88 10.82 -11.17 -2.33
N ALA A 89 10.52 -9.90 -2.09
CA ALA A 89 9.62 -9.48 -1.02
C ALA A 89 8.17 -9.97 -1.22
N LEU A 90 7.72 -10.09 -2.46
CA LEU A 90 6.39 -10.58 -2.81
C LEU A 90 6.31 -12.12 -2.79
N GLY A 91 7.42 -12.82 -3.05
CA GLY A 91 7.49 -14.28 -3.05
C GLY A 91 6.39 -14.90 -3.91
N GLU A 92 5.67 -15.87 -3.33
CA GLU A 92 4.57 -16.61 -4.00
C GLU A 92 3.45 -15.71 -4.54
N LEU A 93 3.26 -14.50 -3.99
CA LEU A 93 2.25 -13.56 -4.49
C LEU A 93 2.52 -13.15 -5.94
N PHE A 94 3.79 -13.08 -6.33
CA PHE A 94 4.18 -12.75 -7.70
C PHE A 94 3.77 -13.84 -8.69
N ASP A 95 3.84 -15.11 -8.25
CA ASP A 95 3.56 -16.28 -9.10
C ASP A 95 2.05 -16.53 -9.31
N THR A 96 1.19 -15.79 -8.60
CA THR A 96 -0.28 -15.83 -8.80
C THR A 96 -0.73 -15.38 -10.20
N GLY A 97 0.16 -14.71 -10.96
CA GLY A 97 -0.17 -14.11 -12.27
C GLY A 97 -1.01 -12.84 -12.18
N ARG A 98 -1.42 -12.43 -10.98
CA ARG A 98 -2.19 -11.19 -10.73
C ARG A 98 -1.31 -9.99 -10.41
N VAL A 99 -0.03 -10.22 -10.10
CA VAL A 99 0.92 -9.15 -9.74
C VAL A 99 1.92 -8.95 -10.86
N LYS A 100 2.07 -7.70 -11.28
CA LYS A 100 3.05 -7.24 -12.26
C LYS A 100 3.94 -6.19 -11.63
N LEU A 101 5.21 -6.17 -12.00
CA LEU A 101 6.19 -5.23 -11.44
C LEU A 101 6.66 -4.25 -12.52
N LEU A 102 6.62 -2.96 -12.19
CA LEU A 102 7.12 -1.87 -13.03
C LEU A 102 8.24 -1.12 -12.33
N PHE A 103 9.29 -0.77 -13.08
CA PHE A 103 10.34 0.10 -12.56
C PHE A 103 9.81 1.52 -12.39
N MET A 104 10.02 2.10 -11.21
CA MET A 104 9.77 3.52 -10.98
C MET A 104 10.66 4.07 -9.89
N ASP A 105 11.39 5.15 -10.22
CA ASP A 105 12.02 6.03 -9.25
C ASP A 105 11.19 7.31 -9.08
N GLN A 106 10.64 7.51 -7.88
CA GLN A 106 9.81 8.68 -7.58
C GLN A 106 10.62 9.97 -7.40
N THR A 107 11.95 9.88 -7.29
CA THR A 107 12.78 11.10 -7.26
C THR A 107 12.92 11.72 -8.65
N GLU A 108 12.61 10.98 -9.72
CA GLU A 108 12.80 11.40 -11.11
C GLU A 108 11.48 11.37 -11.90
N LEU A 109 10.95 12.55 -12.26
CA LEU A 109 9.67 12.64 -12.99
C LEU A 109 9.70 11.97 -14.37
N SER A 110 10.87 11.91 -15.01
CA SER A 110 11.05 11.14 -16.26
C SER A 110 10.84 9.64 -16.03
N SER A 111 11.30 9.10 -14.91
CA SER A 111 11.06 7.70 -14.54
C SER A 111 9.58 7.43 -14.27
N VAL A 112 8.88 8.36 -13.60
CA VAL A 112 7.43 8.25 -13.39
C VAL A 112 6.66 8.22 -14.72
N ARG A 113 7.02 9.07 -15.69
CA ARG A 113 6.40 9.07 -17.03
C ARG A 113 6.67 7.77 -17.78
N ALA A 114 7.91 7.29 -17.76
CA ALA A 114 8.27 6.01 -18.38
C ALA A 114 7.49 4.83 -17.75
N CYS A 115 7.35 4.80 -16.42
CA CYS A 115 6.54 3.79 -15.74
C CYS A 115 5.06 3.85 -16.19
N ALA A 116 4.51 5.05 -16.35
CA ALA A 116 3.14 5.22 -16.83
C ALA A 116 2.97 4.74 -18.29
N GLU A 117 3.97 5.01 -19.15
CA GLU A 117 3.99 4.50 -20.52
C GLU A 117 4.05 2.97 -20.56
N GLU A 118 4.89 2.33 -19.75
CA GLU A 118 4.93 0.87 -19.64
C GLU A 118 3.61 0.29 -19.12
N PHE A 119 3.01 0.92 -18.09
CA PHE A 119 1.69 0.52 -17.60
C PHE A 119 0.64 0.55 -18.70
N LEU A 120 0.61 1.61 -19.53
CA LEU A 120 -0.37 1.78 -20.60
C LEU A 120 -0.20 0.77 -21.74
N LYS A 121 0.98 0.17 -21.92
CA LYS A 121 1.19 -0.95 -22.85
C LYS A 121 0.51 -2.24 -22.38
N GLU A 122 0.36 -2.39 -21.06
CA GLU A 122 -0.15 -3.62 -20.45
C GLU A 122 -1.62 -3.54 -20.01
N SER A 123 -2.12 -2.35 -19.69
CA SER A 123 -3.49 -2.13 -19.24
C SER A 123 -4.04 -0.80 -19.74
N SER A 124 -5.27 -0.83 -20.25
CA SER A 124 -6.06 0.35 -20.58
C SER A 124 -6.93 0.83 -19.41
N LYS A 125 -6.90 0.13 -18.27
CA LYS A 125 -7.75 0.40 -17.09
C LYS A 125 -6.89 0.62 -15.85
N LEU A 126 -7.22 1.65 -15.08
CA LEU A 126 -6.66 1.93 -13.76
C LEU A 126 -7.79 2.40 -12.84
N ASN A 127 -8.07 1.64 -11.78
CA ASN A 127 -9.16 1.93 -10.84
C ASN A 127 -8.68 2.63 -9.59
N VAL A 128 -7.52 2.23 -9.07
CA VAL A 128 -6.99 2.71 -7.78
C VAL A 128 -5.50 2.94 -7.91
N VAL A 129 -5.02 4.03 -7.30
CA VAL A 129 -3.59 4.31 -7.12
C VAL A 129 -3.31 4.45 -5.62
N ILE A 130 -2.38 3.67 -5.11
CA ILE A 130 -1.92 3.73 -3.72
C ILE A 130 -0.51 4.31 -3.69
N ASN A 131 -0.42 5.56 -3.26
CA ASN A 131 0.84 6.28 -3.08
C ASN A 131 1.51 5.87 -1.76
N ASN A 132 2.12 4.68 -1.75
CA ASN A 132 2.74 4.11 -0.55
C ASN A 132 4.26 4.34 -0.47
N ALA A 133 4.97 4.47 -1.59
CA ALA A 133 6.42 4.67 -1.55
C ALA A 133 6.78 5.94 -0.76
N ALA A 134 7.68 5.76 0.20
CA ALA A 134 8.19 6.81 1.07
C ALA A 134 9.66 6.54 1.40
N VAL A 135 10.37 7.59 1.77
CA VAL A 135 11.74 7.51 2.30
C VAL A 135 11.73 7.91 3.77
N SER A 136 12.46 7.18 4.60
CA SER A 136 12.75 7.58 5.98
C SER A 136 14.22 7.96 6.08
N LEU A 137 14.51 9.15 6.59
CA LEU A 137 15.86 9.61 6.86
C LEU A 137 16.29 9.11 8.24
N SER A 138 16.74 7.87 8.34
CA SER A 138 17.38 7.35 9.55
C SER A 138 18.88 7.68 9.50
N ASN A 139 19.26 8.94 9.87
CA ASN A 139 20.59 9.37 10.36
C ASN A 139 20.79 10.91 10.30
N PHE A 140 20.02 11.69 11.05
CA PHE A 140 20.46 13.03 11.45
C PHE A 140 20.72 13.02 12.97
N LEU A 141 22.00 12.91 13.35
CA LEU A 141 22.46 13.46 14.62
C LEU A 141 22.38 14.98 14.50
N VAL A 142 21.30 15.58 15.01
CA VAL A 142 21.32 17.01 15.29
C VAL A 142 22.24 17.20 16.51
N SER A 143 23.53 17.39 16.26
CA SER A 143 24.43 17.91 17.28
C SER A 143 24.06 19.37 17.50
N ILE A 144 23.24 19.63 18.51
CA ILE A 144 23.07 20.98 19.05
C ILE A 144 24.31 21.22 19.93
N THR A 145 25.33 21.89 19.38
CA THR A 145 26.32 22.62 20.21
C THR A 145 25.72 23.92 20.70
#